data_AF-M1A5J7-F1
#
_entry.id   AF-M1A5J7-F1
#
_cell.length_a   1.000
_cell.length_b   1.000
_cell.length_c   1.000
_cell.angle_alpha   90.00
_cell.angle_beta   90.00
_cell.angle_gamma   90.00
#
_symmetry.space_group_name_H-M   'P 1'
#
loop_
_entity.id
_entity.type
_entity.pdbx_description
1 polymer ?
#
loop_
_entity_poly.entity_id
_entity_poly.type
_entity_poly.pdbx_seq_one_letter_code
_entity_poly.pdbx_strand_id
1 'polypeptide(L)'
;MADEDRNLIEILANSPIDFNKYIGYVSSPKCGAIATFAGTTRDTFDGKEVLELQYEAYVPMAIRCLKSLCSSARSSWDIHSIAVAHCLGTVPVGETSVFVAISSVHRADALDACKFLIDELKASVPIWKKEVYTNGEVWKENKEFIERMPDLGKASHDQGGACSGKKKVEAHERKSCCGTKVKVNDESADSCRF
;
A
#
# COMPACT_ATOMS: atom_id res chain seq x y z
N MET A 1 0.10 5.02 -28.98
CA MET A 1 -1.09 4.54 -28.25
C MET A 1 -0.63 4.37 -26.82
N ALA A 2 -1.13 5.20 -25.91
CA ALA A 2 -0.76 5.11 -24.50
C ALA A 2 -1.07 3.68 -24.05
N ASP A 3 -0.04 2.94 -23.66
CA ASP A 3 -0.20 1.69 -22.92
C ASP A 3 -1.14 2.05 -21.77
N GLU A 4 -2.35 1.49 -21.74
CA GLU A 4 -3.27 1.74 -20.64
C GLU A 4 -2.52 1.33 -19.37
N ASP A 5 -2.23 2.29 -18.50
CA ASP A 5 -1.47 2.07 -17.28
C ASP A 5 -1.98 0.79 -16.59
N ARG A 6 -1.16 -0.27 -16.56
CA ARG A 6 -1.57 -1.62 -16.07
C ARG A 6 -1.87 -1.59 -14.57
N ASN A 7 -3.06 -1.14 -14.24
CA ASN A 7 -3.55 -0.96 -12.88
C ASN A 7 -4.79 -1.84 -12.65
N LEU A 8 -4.74 -2.71 -11.65
CA LEU A 8 -5.90 -3.43 -11.14
C LEU A 8 -6.29 -2.81 -9.80
N ILE A 9 -7.47 -2.19 -9.71
CA ILE A 9 -7.97 -1.59 -8.46
C ILE A 9 -9.32 -2.21 -8.15
N GLU A 10 -9.42 -2.88 -7.00
CA GLU A 10 -10.64 -3.53 -6.55
C GLU A 10 -10.98 -3.14 -5.11
N ILE A 11 -12.24 -2.75 -4.91
CA ILE A 11 -12.83 -2.55 -3.59
C ILE A 11 -13.81 -3.71 -3.39
N LEU A 12 -13.42 -4.66 -2.56
CA LEU A 12 -14.18 -5.88 -2.30
C LEU A 12 -15.19 -5.63 -1.17
N ALA A 13 -16.34 -6.31 -1.22
CA ALA A 13 -17.31 -6.31 -0.13
C ALA A 13 -17.37 -7.69 0.51
N ASN A 14 -17.03 -7.79 1.80
CA ASN A 14 -17.16 -9.02 2.61
C ASN A 14 -16.51 -10.28 1.97
N SER A 15 -15.40 -10.10 1.23
CA SER A 15 -14.73 -11.20 0.53
C SER A 15 -13.24 -11.19 0.83
N PRO A 16 -12.62 -12.34 1.14
CA PRO A 16 -11.19 -12.40 1.39
C PRO A 16 -10.40 -12.03 0.13
N ILE A 17 -9.22 -11.45 0.35
CA ILE A 17 -8.33 -11.05 -0.74
C ILE A 17 -7.55 -12.28 -1.22
N ASP A 18 -7.79 -12.71 -2.46
CA ASP A 18 -6.96 -13.74 -3.11
C ASP A 18 -5.63 -13.14 -3.59
N PHE A 19 -4.56 -13.34 -2.83
CA PHE A 19 -3.23 -12.81 -3.18
C PHE A 19 -2.71 -13.29 -4.54
N ASN A 20 -3.03 -14.53 -4.94
CA ASN A 20 -2.51 -15.10 -6.19
C ASN A 20 -3.08 -14.36 -7.40
N LYS A 21 -4.35 -13.92 -7.34
CA LYS A 21 -4.96 -13.08 -8.37
C LYS A 21 -4.13 -11.82 -8.64
N TYR A 22 -3.80 -11.08 -7.58
CA TYR A 22 -3.10 -9.79 -7.71
C TYR A 22 -1.62 -9.96 -8.04
N ILE A 23 -0.94 -10.94 -7.44
CA ILE A 23 0.45 -11.28 -7.79
C ILE A 23 0.53 -11.74 -9.25
N GLY A 24 -0.41 -12.59 -9.68
CA GLY A 24 -0.51 -13.04 -11.07
C GLY A 24 -0.75 -11.89 -12.05
N TYR A 25 -1.60 -10.93 -11.70
CA TYR A 25 -1.86 -9.74 -12.54
C TYR A 25 -0.60 -8.88 -12.76
N VAL A 26 0.21 -8.69 -11.71
CA VAL A 26 1.44 -7.87 -11.81
C VAL A 26 2.63 -8.65 -12.35
N SER A 27 2.56 -9.97 -12.39
CA SER A 27 3.62 -10.81 -12.94
C SER A 27 3.84 -10.54 -14.43
N SER A 28 5.10 -10.40 -14.82
CA SER A 28 5.51 -10.13 -16.19
C SER A 28 6.94 -10.62 -16.43
N PRO A 29 7.24 -11.25 -17.58
CA PRO A 29 8.60 -11.65 -17.93
C PRO A 29 9.56 -10.47 -18.09
N LYS A 30 9.04 -9.23 -18.17
CA LYS A 30 9.84 -8.00 -18.21
C LYS A 30 10.28 -7.49 -16.84
N CYS A 31 9.71 -8.04 -15.75
CA CYS A 31 9.95 -7.56 -14.39
C CYS A 31 10.87 -8.51 -13.63
N GLY A 32 11.87 -7.95 -12.96
CA GLY A 32 12.79 -8.69 -12.10
C GLY A 32 12.37 -8.70 -10.63
N ALA A 33 11.35 -7.93 -10.26
CA ALA A 33 10.87 -7.84 -8.89
C ALA A 33 9.36 -7.61 -8.81
N ILE A 34 8.75 -8.20 -7.78
CA ILE A 34 7.41 -7.90 -7.30
C ILE A 34 7.54 -7.58 -5.80
N ALA A 35 7.06 -6.42 -5.38
CA ALA A 35 6.91 -6.07 -3.97
C ALA A 35 5.43 -6.12 -3.60
N THR A 36 5.13 -6.69 -2.44
CA THR A 36 3.76 -6.79 -1.92
C THR A 36 3.67 -6.24 -0.50
N PHE A 37 2.49 -5.73 -0.17
CA PHE A 37 2.11 -5.36 1.18
C PHE A 37 0.74 -5.94 1.48
N ALA A 38 0.60 -6.57 2.65
CA ALA A 38 -0.67 -7.06 3.19
C ALA A 38 -0.92 -6.42 4.55
N GLY A 39 -2.01 -5.66 4.67
CA GLY A 39 -2.47 -5.10 5.93
C GLY A 39 -3.40 -6.09 6.64
N THR A 40 -2.86 -6.83 7.60
CA THR A 40 -3.62 -7.84 8.36
C THR A 40 -4.21 -7.25 9.65
N THR A 41 -5.45 -7.63 9.96
CA THR A 41 -6.10 -7.29 11.23
C THR A 41 -5.39 -7.98 12.39
N ARG A 42 -4.97 -7.21 13.39
CA ARG A 42 -4.36 -7.72 14.62
C ARG A 42 -5.42 -7.99 15.68
N ASP A 43 -5.13 -8.94 16.56
CA ASP A 43 -5.96 -9.30 17.72
C ASP A 43 -5.94 -8.25 18.85
N THR A 44 -5.02 -7.29 18.79
CA THR A 44 -4.77 -6.33 19.87
C THR A 44 -4.53 -4.92 19.35
N PHE A 45 -5.18 -3.95 20.00
CA PHE A 45 -4.97 -2.52 19.75
C PHE A 45 -5.05 -1.73 21.07
N ASP A 46 -4.03 -0.92 21.36
CA ASP A 46 -3.91 -0.14 22.61
C ASP A 46 -4.21 -0.95 23.89
N GLY A 47 -3.76 -2.22 23.93
CA GLY A 47 -3.96 -3.13 25.06
C GLY A 47 -5.36 -3.75 25.18
N LYS A 48 -6.24 -3.54 24.20
CA LYS A 48 -7.58 -4.14 24.12
C LYS A 48 -7.63 -5.25 23.08
N GLU A 49 -8.40 -6.29 23.38
CA GLU A 49 -8.68 -7.40 22.47
C GLU A 49 -9.68 -6.97 21.38
N VAL A 50 -9.25 -6.99 20.14
CA VAL A 50 -10.03 -6.66 18.94
C VAL A 50 -10.61 -7.96 18.39
N LEU A 51 -11.91 -7.99 18.11
CA LEU A 51 -12.58 -9.13 17.50
C LEU A 51 -12.57 -9.05 15.97
N GLU A 52 -12.83 -7.86 15.45
CA GLU A 52 -12.89 -7.58 14.02
C GLU A 52 -12.70 -6.09 13.74
N LEU A 53 -12.36 -5.78 12.50
CA LEU A 53 -12.41 -4.44 11.96
C LEU A 53 -13.57 -4.32 10.98
N GLN A 54 -14.31 -3.23 11.02
CA GLN A 54 -15.30 -2.91 10.01
C GLN A 54 -14.83 -1.72 9.18
N TYR A 55 -14.87 -1.86 7.86
CA TYR A 55 -14.41 -0.84 6.93
C TYR A 55 -15.56 -0.29 6.09
N GLU A 56 -15.64 1.04 6.01
CA GLU A 56 -16.59 1.75 5.16
C GLU A 56 -15.86 2.72 4.24
N ALA A 57 -16.41 2.96 3.05
CA ALA A 57 -15.79 3.86 2.08
C ALA A 57 -16.80 4.51 1.16
N TYR A 58 -16.51 5.74 0.73
CA TYR A 58 -17.15 6.33 -0.44
C TYR A 58 -16.51 5.78 -1.72
N VAL A 59 -16.96 4.59 -2.13
CA VAL A 59 -16.30 3.75 -3.16
C VAL A 59 -15.92 4.50 -4.45
N PRO A 60 -16.79 5.30 -5.10
CA PRO A 60 -16.42 6.02 -6.32
C PRO A 60 -15.26 7.00 -6.11
N MET A 61 -15.22 7.69 -4.96
CA MET A 61 -14.12 8.60 -4.63
C MET A 61 -12.86 7.83 -4.29
N ALA A 62 -12.97 6.75 -3.51
CA ALA A 62 -11.84 5.90 -3.16
C ALA A 62 -11.11 5.37 -4.41
N ILE A 63 -11.86 4.85 -5.38
CA ILE A 63 -11.31 4.38 -6.67
C ILE A 63 -10.61 5.52 -7.42
N ARG A 64 -11.18 6.73 -7.44
CA ARG A 64 -10.57 7.90 -8.09
C ARG A 64 -9.26 8.32 -7.41
N CYS A 65 -9.24 8.36 -6.07
CA CYS A 65 -8.04 8.65 -5.30
C CYS A 65 -6.95 7.60 -5.57
N LEU A 66 -7.29 6.30 -5.51
CA LEU A 66 -6.36 5.21 -5.80
C LEU A 66 -5.78 5.30 -7.21
N LYS A 67 -6.60 5.60 -8.23
CA LYS A 67 -6.11 5.83 -9.59
C LYS A 67 -5.10 6.98 -9.64
N SER A 68 -5.38 8.09 -8.96
CA SER A 68 -4.44 9.21 -8.88
C SER A 68 -3.13 8.81 -8.20
N LEU A 69 -3.19 8.02 -7.11
CA LEU A 69 -1.99 7.52 -6.43
C LEU A 69 -1.15 6.62 -7.33
N CYS A 70 -1.79 5.72 -8.11
CA CYS A 70 -1.10 4.91 -9.10
C CYS A 70 -0.38 5.77 -10.15
N SER A 71 -1.02 6.82 -10.65
CA SER A 71 -0.38 7.77 -11.59
C SER A 71 0.79 8.53 -10.94
N SER A 72 0.66 8.93 -9.68
CA SER A 72 1.76 9.59 -8.93
C SER A 72 2.94 8.65 -8.71
N ALA A 73 2.68 7.37 -8.39
CA ALA A 73 3.73 6.36 -8.25
C ALA A 73 4.47 6.16 -9.58
N ARG A 74 3.74 6.00 -10.69
CA ARG A 74 4.33 5.87 -12.04
C ARG A 74 5.12 7.08 -12.50
N SER A 75 4.80 8.26 -11.98
CA SER A 75 5.56 9.49 -12.26
C SER A 75 6.91 9.54 -11.52
N SER A 76 7.08 8.72 -10.48
CA SER A 76 8.24 8.76 -9.59
C SER A 76 9.16 7.53 -9.75
N TRP A 77 8.61 6.37 -10.10
CA TRP A 77 9.31 5.10 -10.23
C TRP A 77 9.00 4.39 -11.56
N ASP A 78 9.94 3.57 -12.04
CA ASP A 78 9.76 2.75 -13.24
C ASP A 78 8.94 1.48 -12.93
N ILE A 79 7.62 1.63 -12.97
CA ILE A 79 6.65 0.59 -12.59
C ILE A 79 6.00 0.00 -13.84
N HIS A 80 5.97 -1.32 -13.92
CA HIS A 80 5.28 -2.04 -14.98
C HIS A 80 3.78 -2.16 -14.66
N SER A 81 3.43 -2.89 -13.60
CA SER A 81 2.04 -3.11 -13.17
C SER A 81 1.83 -2.81 -11.70
N ILE A 82 0.65 -2.29 -11.36
CA ILE A 82 0.19 -2.03 -9.99
C ILE A 82 -1.12 -2.78 -9.76
N ALA A 83 -1.28 -3.41 -8.61
CA ALA A 83 -2.53 -3.96 -8.13
C ALA A 83 -2.81 -3.47 -6.71
N VAL A 84 -4.04 -3.02 -6.47
CA VAL A 84 -4.53 -2.58 -5.16
C VAL A 84 -5.89 -3.22 -4.89
N ALA A 85 -6.00 -3.87 -3.75
CA ALA A 85 -7.24 -4.42 -3.24
C ALA A 85 -7.52 -3.86 -1.85
N HIS A 86 -8.77 -3.47 -1.59
CA HIS A 86 -9.21 -3.15 -0.24
C HIS A 86 -10.54 -3.82 0.05
N CYS A 87 -10.63 -4.54 1.17
CA CYS A 87 -11.86 -5.15 1.65
C CYS A 87 -12.67 -4.13 2.46
N LEU A 88 -13.98 -4.10 2.23
CA LEU A 88 -14.97 -3.36 3.00
C LEU A 88 -15.87 -4.32 3.77
N GLY A 89 -16.55 -3.77 4.78
CA GLY A 89 -17.35 -4.52 5.72
C GLY A 89 -16.47 -5.18 6.79
N THR A 90 -16.89 -6.33 7.27
CA THR A 90 -16.24 -7.02 8.39
C THR A 90 -14.99 -7.76 7.93
N VAL A 91 -13.88 -7.50 8.61
CA VAL A 91 -12.59 -8.16 8.43
C VAL A 91 -12.17 -8.74 9.79
N PRO A 92 -12.29 -10.07 9.98
CA PRO A 92 -11.86 -10.74 11.20
C PRO A 92 -10.37 -10.56 11.51
N VAL A 93 -9.98 -10.83 12.75
CA VAL A 93 -8.57 -10.97 13.14
C VAL A 93 -7.85 -12.01 12.27
N GLY A 94 -6.63 -11.70 11.84
CA GLY A 94 -5.83 -12.55 10.97
C GLY A 94 -6.15 -12.40 9.47
N GLU A 95 -7.26 -11.77 9.12
CA GLU A 95 -7.63 -11.51 7.73
C GLU A 95 -7.01 -10.21 7.20
N THR A 96 -6.85 -10.14 5.88
CA THR A 96 -6.20 -8.99 5.21
C THR A 96 -7.25 -7.99 4.73
N SER A 97 -7.15 -6.75 5.20
CA SER A 97 -8.04 -5.65 4.81
C SER A 97 -7.57 -4.90 3.57
N VAL A 98 -6.26 -4.80 3.36
CA VAL A 98 -5.68 -4.10 2.20
C VAL A 98 -4.50 -4.88 1.65
N PHE A 99 -4.42 -4.97 0.33
CA PHE A 99 -3.32 -5.62 -0.36
C PHE A 99 -2.82 -4.74 -1.51
N VAL A 100 -1.51 -4.60 -1.61
CA VAL A 100 -0.83 -3.89 -2.69
C VAL A 100 0.20 -4.83 -3.30
N ALA A 101 0.26 -4.89 -4.62
CA ALA A 101 1.32 -5.57 -5.36
C ALA A 101 1.84 -4.66 -6.47
N ILE A 102 3.15 -4.54 -6.61
CA ILE A 102 3.79 -3.70 -7.61
C ILE A 102 4.94 -4.47 -8.26
N SER A 103 5.03 -4.39 -9.58
CA SER A 103 6.09 -5.02 -10.37
C SER A 103 6.97 -3.98 -11.07
N SER A 104 8.27 -4.24 -11.10
CA SER A 104 9.26 -3.40 -11.77
C SER A 104 10.42 -4.24 -12.30
N VAL A 105 11.25 -3.64 -13.15
CA VAL A 105 12.50 -4.26 -13.63
C VAL A 105 13.47 -4.48 -12.45
N HIS A 106 13.58 -3.50 -11.55
CA HIS A 106 14.51 -3.51 -10.43
C HIS A 106 13.80 -3.38 -9.08
N ARG A 107 14.24 -4.19 -8.11
CA ARG A 107 13.62 -4.28 -6.77
C ARG A 107 13.44 -2.95 -6.03
N ALA A 108 14.34 -1.98 -6.23
CA ALA A 108 14.27 -0.68 -5.55
C ALA A 108 12.96 0.05 -5.89
N ASP A 109 12.63 0.14 -7.18
CA ASP A 109 11.41 0.79 -7.65
C ASP A 109 10.14 0.11 -7.10
N ALA A 110 10.10 -1.23 -7.07
CA ALA A 110 8.95 -1.96 -6.55
C ALA A 110 8.76 -1.72 -5.04
N LEU A 111 9.84 -1.80 -4.25
CA LEU A 111 9.78 -1.63 -2.80
C LEU A 111 9.40 -0.19 -2.41
N ASP A 112 10.06 0.79 -3.02
CA ASP A 112 9.83 2.21 -2.72
C ASP A 112 8.42 2.65 -3.15
N ALA A 113 7.97 2.22 -4.34
CA ALA A 113 6.61 2.48 -4.80
C ALA A 113 5.57 1.79 -3.91
N CYS A 114 5.84 0.57 -3.44
CA CYS A 114 4.89 -0.17 -2.59
C CYS A 114 4.70 0.55 -1.25
N LYS A 115 5.81 0.99 -0.63
CA LYS A 115 5.80 1.81 0.58
C LYS A 115 5.04 3.12 0.35
N PHE A 116 5.37 3.85 -0.71
CA PHE A 116 4.67 5.10 -1.06
C PHE A 116 3.17 4.89 -1.19
N LEU A 117 2.74 3.86 -1.93
CA LEU A 117 1.34 3.64 -2.22
C LEU A 117 0.52 3.35 -0.95
N ILE A 118 1.05 2.54 -0.02
CA ILE A 118 0.34 2.24 1.23
C ILE A 118 0.29 3.46 2.17
N ASP A 119 1.38 4.22 2.26
CA ASP A 119 1.46 5.43 3.08
C ASP A 119 0.45 6.48 2.57
N GLU A 120 0.39 6.70 1.25
CA GLU A 120 -0.56 7.63 0.64
C GLU A 120 -2.01 7.14 0.68
N LEU A 121 -2.23 5.83 0.52
CA LEU A 121 -3.57 5.23 0.60
C LEU A 121 -4.18 5.54 1.96
N LYS A 122 -3.44 5.23 3.04
CA LYS A 122 -3.87 5.50 4.41
C LYS A 122 -4.01 6.99 4.68
N ALA A 123 -3.15 7.82 4.11
CA ALA A 123 -3.22 9.26 4.34
C ALA A 123 -4.36 9.97 3.58
N SER A 124 -4.81 9.49 2.42
CA SER A 124 -5.62 10.32 1.50
C SER A 124 -6.91 9.69 0.99
N VAL A 125 -7.03 8.36 1.04
CA VAL A 125 -8.19 7.67 0.46
C VAL A 125 -9.32 7.64 1.50
N PRO A 126 -10.56 8.02 1.14
CA PRO A 126 -11.70 8.08 2.07
C PRO A 126 -12.23 6.68 2.39
N ILE A 127 -11.46 5.95 3.20
CA ILE A 127 -11.81 4.65 3.78
C ILE A 127 -11.65 4.78 5.29
N TRP A 128 -12.71 4.48 6.01
CA TRP A 128 -12.77 4.57 7.47
C TRP A 128 -12.79 3.19 8.08
N LYS A 129 -12.15 3.06 9.25
CA LYS A 129 -12.12 1.81 10.01
C LYS A 129 -12.81 1.99 11.35
N LYS A 130 -13.55 0.97 11.75
CA LYS A 130 -14.16 0.82 13.07
C LYS A 130 -13.57 -0.40 13.74
N GLU A 131 -13.10 -0.23 14.96
CA GLU A 131 -12.58 -1.32 15.78
C GLU A 131 -13.73 -1.86 16.64
N VAL A 132 -13.99 -3.17 16.53
CA VAL A 132 -15.01 -3.87 17.33
C VAL A 132 -14.28 -4.70 18.38
N TYR A 133 -14.57 -4.42 19.64
CA TYR A 133 -14.02 -5.11 20.80
C TYR A 133 -15.10 -5.95 21.49
N THR A 134 -14.69 -6.81 22.43
CA THR A 134 -15.60 -7.63 23.25
C THR A 134 -16.61 -6.81 24.08
N ASN A 135 -16.30 -5.55 24.39
CA ASN A 135 -17.10 -4.69 25.26
C ASN A 135 -17.63 -3.41 24.60
N GLY A 136 -17.51 -3.28 23.26
CA GLY A 136 -17.99 -2.10 22.54
C GLY A 136 -17.30 -1.88 21.20
N GLU A 137 -17.61 -0.75 20.56
CA GLU A 137 -17.10 -0.41 19.23
C GLU A 137 -16.63 1.05 19.16
N VAL A 138 -15.54 1.31 18.44
CA VAL A 138 -14.95 2.65 18.33
C VAL A 138 -14.53 2.92 16.89
N TRP A 139 -15.04 4.00 16.29
CA TRP A 139 -14.54 4.52 15.02
C TRP A 139 -13.16 5.12 15.21
N LYS A 140 -12.22 4.79 14.32
CA LYS A 140 -10.87 5.36 14.34
C LYS A 140 -10.68 6.28 13.15
N GLU A 141 -10.17 7.46 13.46
CA GLU A 141 -9.62 8.38 12.47
C GLU A 141 -8.24 7.88 12.01
N ASN A 142 -7.87 8.17 10.76
CA ASN A 142 -6.53 7.88 10.27
C ASN A 142 -5.54 8.88 10.88
N LYS A 143 -4.62 8.40 11.72
CA LYS A 143 -3.56 9.26 12.30
C LYS A 143 -2.68 9.84 11.20
N GLU A 144 -2.47 9.06 10.14
CA GLU A 144 -1.69 9.40 8.96
C GLU A 144 -2.28 10.62 8.19
N PHE A 145 -3.60 10.83 8.27
CA PHE A 145 -4.25 12.02 7.71
C PHE A 145 -3.92 13.27 8.54
N ILE A 146 -3.97 13.16 9.88
CA ILE A 146 -3.76 14.26 10.82
C ILE A 146 -2.30 14.69 10.87
N GLU A 147 -1.36 13.74 10.94
CA GLU A 147 0.08 14.01 11.02
C GLU A 147 0.62 14.78 9.81
N ARG A 148 -0.06 14.69 8.67
CA ARG A 148 0.28 15.42 7.44
C ARG A 148 -0.40 16.77 7.31
N MET A 149 -1.18 17.16 8.30
CA MET A 149 -1.93 18.40 8.34
C MET A 149 -1.45 19.33 9.48
N PRO A 150 -0.18 19.76 9.53
CA PRO A 150 0.16 20.94 10.30
C PRO A 150 -0.29 22.18 9.50
N ASP A 151 -1.10 23.03 10.14
CA ASP A 151 -1.48 24.39 9.72
C ASP A 151 -2.63 24.59 8.69
N LEU A 152 -3.83 24.05 8.96
CA LEU A 152 -5.07 24.78 8.59
C LEU A 152 -5.51 25.69 9.74
N GLY A 153 -4.68 26.68 10.04
CA GLY A 153 -4.89 27.62 11.13
C GLY A 153 -4.50 29.05 10.77
N LYS A 154 -4.81 29.50 9.54
CA LYS A 154 -4.86 30.92 9.11
C LYS A 154 -5.27 31.01 7.63
N ALA A 155 -6.57 31.04 7.35
CA ALA A 155 -7.15 31.81 6.24
C ALA A 155 -8.68 31.77 6.34
N SER A 156 -9.26 32.96 6.44
CA SER A 156 -10.68 33.27 6.35
C SER A 156 -11.27 33.01 4.96
N HIS A 157 -12.54 32.58 4.94
CA HIS A 157 -13.55 32.76 3.89
C HIS A 157 -13.12 32.55 2.42
N ASP A 158 -13.57 31.44 1.81
CA ASP A 158 -14.53 31.39 0.68
C ASP A 158 -14.35 30.11 -0.20
N GLN A 159 -15.49 29.47 -0.49
CA GLN A 159 -15.81 28.52 -1.57
C GLN A 159 -14.93 27.29 -1.93
N GLY A 160 -15.61 26.13 -1.97
CA GLY A 160 -15.55 25.20 -3.10
C GLY A 160 -14.39 24.18 -3.16
N GLY A 161 -14.73 22.89 -3.21
CA GLY A 161 -13.77 21.78 -3.10
C GLY A 161 -12.74 21.66 -4.22
N ALA A 162 -11.67 20.89 -3.95
CA ALA A 162 -10.89 20.19 -4.96
C ALA A 162 -9.97 19.16 -4.30
N CYS A 163 -10.14 17.89 -4.66
CA CYS A 163 -9.14 16.85 -4.46
C CYS A 163 -8.01 17.08 -5.49
N SER A 164 -7.12 18.04 -5.21
CA SER A 164 -5.98 18.36 -6.07
C SER A 164 -4.81 18.89 -5.25
N GLY A 165 -4.20 18.00 -4.46
CA GLY A 165 -2.86 18.23 -3.91
C GLY A 165 -1.83 17.47 -4.75
N LYS A 166 -1.38 18.03 -5.88
CA LYS A 166 -0.21 17.48 -6.59
C LYS A 166 1.03 17.75 -5.74
N LYS A 167 1.46 16.78 -4.94
CA LYS A 167 2.81 16.81 -4.34
C LYS A 167 3.81 16.30 -5.37
N LYS A 168 4.82 17.11 -5.63
CA LYS A 168 6.01 16.74 -6.38
C LYS A 168 6.87 15.92 -5.41
N VAL A 169 6.98 14.61 -5.62
CA VAL A 169 7.92 13.78 -4.86
C VAL A 169 9.32 14.27 -5.23
N GLU A 170 10.13 14.65 -4.23
CA GLU A 170 11.54 14.98 -4.48
C GLU A 170 12.21 13.75 -5.09
N ALA A 171 12.85 13.95 -6.24
CA ALA A 171 13.51 12.88 -6.98
C ALA A 171 14.54 12.21 -6.06
N HIS A 172 14.30 10.96 -5.71
CA HIS A 172 15.26 10.18 -4.93
C HIS A 172 16.56 10.10 -5.74
N GLU A 173 17.65 10.69 -5.23
CA GLU A 173 18.96 10.63 -5.88
C GLU A 173 19.32 9.15 -6.11
N ARG A 174 19.43 8.78 -7.39
CA ARG A 174 19.73 7.42 -7.84
C ARG A 174 21.17 7.05 -7.47
N LYS A 175 21.38 6.54 -6.26
CA LYS A 175 22.62 5.82 -5.94
C LYS A 175 22.57 4.46 -6.62
N SER A 176 23.43 4.32 -7.64
CA SER A 176 23.71 3.08 -8.38
C SER A 176 23.81 1.89 -7.43
N CYS A 177 22.82 1.00 -7.48
CA CYS A 177 22.71 -0.19 -6.63
C CYS A 177 23.52 -1.38 -7.18
N CYS A 178 24.68 -1.12 -7.78
CA CYS A 178 25.68 -2.15 -8.08
C CYS A 178 26.82 -2.05 -7.06
N GLY A 179 26.49 -2.38 -5.81
CA GLY A 179 27.48 -2.66 -4.77
C GLY A 179 28.03 -4.08 -4.91
N THR A 180 29.34 -4.18 -4.77
CA THR A 180 30.24 -5.33 -4.96
C THR A 180 29.68 -6.69 -4.51
N LYS A 181 29.80 -7.71 -5.39
CA LYS A 181 29.55 -9.13 -5.09
C LYS A 181 30.22 -9.52 -3.76
N VAL A 182 29.43 -9.98 -2.80
CA VAL A 182 29.93 -10.68 -1.61
C VAL A 182 30.69 -11.91 -2.10
N LYS A 183 32.02 -11.92 -1.91
CA LYS A 183 32.82 -13.14 -2.06
C LYS A 183 32.56 -13.99 -0.82
N VAL A 184 31.90 -15.12 -1.02
CA VAL A 184 31.84 -16.18 -0.02
C VAL A 184 33.19 -16.89 -0.08
N ASN A 185 33.97 -16.83 1.00
CA ASN A 185 35.16 -17.66 1.14
C ASN A 185 34.70 -19.05 1.58
N ASP A 186 35.01 -20.05 0.76
CA ASP A 186 34.76 -21.45 1.04
C ASP A 186 35.93 -21.99 1.88
N GLU A 187 35.80 -21.92 3.20
CA GLU A 187 36.69 -22.60 4.14
C GLU A 187 35.85 -23.39 5.15
N SER A 188 35.40 -24.57 4.76
CA SER A 188 35.27 -25.73 5.65
C SER A 188 34.70 -26.93 4.91
N ALA A 189 35.56 -27.67 4.22
CA ALA A 189 35.26 -29.02 3.77
C ALA A 189 36.52 -29.87 3.80
N ASP A 190 36.95 -30.29 4.99
CA ASP A 190 37.54 -31.62 5.17
C ASP A 190 37.73 -31.97 6.67
N SER A 191 36.77 -32.72 7.22
CA SER A 191 37.02 -33.81 8.17
C SER A 191 35.70 -34.35 8.76
N CYS A 192 34.97 -35.10 7.94
CA CYS A 192 34.09 -36.15 8.44
C CYS A 192 34.40 -37.41 7.64
N ARG A 193 35.36 -38.22 8.14
CA ARG A 193 35.53 -39.61 7.72
C ARG A 193 34.76 -40.50 8.70
N PHE A 194 34.07 -41.48 8.12
CA PHE A 194 33.39 -42.60 8.77
C PHE A 194 34.33 -43.43 9.65
#